data_AF-A0A7S0YN91-F1
#
_entry.id   AF-A0A7S0YN91-F1
#
_cell.length_a   1.000
_cell.length_b   1.000
_cell.length_c   1.000
_cell.angle_alpha   90.00
_cell.angle_beta   90.00
_cell.angle_gamma   90.00
#
_symmetry.space_group_name_H-M   'P 1'
#
loop_
_entity.id
_entity.type
_entity.pdbx_description
1 polymer ?
#
loop_
_entity_poly.entity_id
_entity_poly.type
_entity_poly.pdbx_seq_one_letter_code
_entity_poly.pdbx_strand_id
1 'polypeptide(L)'
;GKSAPGGGADSASLQTGRGNRAVSRSLRDAREDAVCVVRCGKKGGSGMLVEFKGHVGLLTNNHVVPSKRDAKSATATFHTALKGSVSAPLCPSDAFCSSPPDELDYSFVACSGPSGVAPVPLAMRRADDEGDGGPGDGLVCVEDMAVRAGDSVTIVQHPEGSE
;
A
#
# COMPACT_ATOMS: atom_id res chain seq x y z
N GLY A 1 38.02 -47.25 0.22
CA GLY A 1 38.13 -46.26 1.31
C GLY A 1 37.76 -44.91 0.73
N LYS A 2 36.74 -44.23 1.27
CA LYS A 2 36.90 -43.07 2.20
C LYS A 2 37.58 -41.88 1.48
N SER A 3 37.06 -40.66 1.39
CA SER A 3 35.86 -39.99 1.91
C SER A 3 35.73 -38.65 1.14
N ALA A 4 34.52 -38.11 1.03
CA ALA A 4 34.28 -36.70 0.66
C ALA A 4 34.54 -35.77 1.85
N PRO A 5 34.78 -34.46 1.59
CA PRO A 5 33.95 -33.41 2.20
C PRO A 5 33.52 -32.38 1.12
N GLY A 6 32.34 -31.77 1.13
CA GLY A 6 31.55 -31.29 2.26
C GLY A 6 31.87 -29.80 2.49
N GLY A 7 31.32 -28.90 1.68
CA GLY A 7 31.50 -27.44 1.80
C GLY A 7 30.14 -26.75 1.85
N GLY A 8 29.76 -26.30 3.04
CA GLY A 8 28.46 -25.74 3.37
C GLY A 8 28.21 -24.35 2.78
N ALA A 9 26.97 -24.13 2.38
CA ALA A 9 26.44 -22.81 2.06
C ALA A 9 25.94 -22.17 3.36
N ASP A 10 26.75 -21.27 3.91
CA ASP A 10 26.32 -20.38 5.00
C ASP A 10 25.35 -19.34 4.42
N SER A 11 24.06 -19.66 4.48
CA SER A 11 22.98 -18.74 4.20
C SER A 11 22.91 -17.73 5.34
N ALA A 12 23.51 -16.56 5.14
CA ALA A 12 23.35 -15.41 6.01
C ALA A 12 21.88 -14.95 5.97
N SER A 13 21.09 -15.41 6.94
CA SER A 13 19.76 -14.87 7.21
C SER A 13 19.91 -13.46 7.74
N LEU A 14 19.63 -12.46 6.90
CA LEU A 14 19.50 -11.07 7.33
C LEU A 14 18.27 -10.97 8.22
N GLN A 15 18.48 -11.04 9.54
CA GLN A 15 17.48 -10.67 10.54
C GLN A 15 17.25 -9.16 10.44
N THR A 16 16.21 -8.76 9.71
CA THR A 16 15.72 -7.40 9.75
C THR A 16 14.96 -7.17 11.06
N GLY A 17 15.60 -6.39 11.93
CA GLY A 17 14.96 -5.26 12.61
C GLY A 17 13.75 -5.54 13.50
N ARG A 18 14.00 -5.50 14.80
CA ARG A 18 13.03 -5.37 15.90
C ARG A 18 12.04 -4.21 15.66
N GLY A 19 10.75 -4.44 15.88
CA GLY A 19 9.81 -3.37 16.24
C GLY A 19 8.42 -3.39 15.62
N ASN A 20 7.61 -4.43 15.89
CA ASN A 20 6.16 -4.27 16.14
C ASN A 20 5.59 -5.62 16.61
N ARG A 21 5.81 -5.93 17.89
CA ARG A 21 5.44 -7.22 18.51
C ARG A 21 3.94 -7.33 18.83
N ALA A 22 3.15 -6.30 18.53
CA ALA A 22 1.75 -6.17 18.93
C ALA A 22 0.75 -6.21 17.76
N VAL A 23 1.21 -6.47 16.53
CA VAL A 23 0.29 -6.76 15.42
C VAL A 23 0.16 -8.28 15.36
N SER A 24 -1.07 -8.80 15.47
CA SER A 24 -1.32 -10.24 15.29
C SER A 24 -0.71 -10.67 13.96
N ARG A 25 -0.03 -11.83 13.92
CA ARG A 25 0.63 -12.32 12.70
C ARG A 25 -0.29 -12.24 11.46
N SER A 26 -1.58 -12.49 11.65
CA SER A 26 -2.63 -12.35 10.63
C SER A 26 -2.69 -10.97 9.95
N LEU A 27 -2.54 -9.87 10.68
CA LEU A 27 -2.61 -8.51 10.14
C LEU A 27 -1.32 -8.11 9.43
N ARG A 28 -0.18 -8.61 9.91
CA ARG A 28 1.10 -8.40 9.24
C ARG A 28 1.11 -9.14 7.90
N ASP A 29 0.74 -10.42 7.91
CA ASP A 29 0.70 -11.26 6.72
C ASP A 29 -0.28 -10.67 5.68
N ALA A 30 -1.45 -10.19 6.11
CA ALA A 30 -2.41 -9.52 5.23
C ALA A 30 -1.86 -8.23 4.58
N ARG A 31 -1.03 -7.46 5.30
CA ARG A 31 -0.39 -6.25 4.75
C ARG A 31 0.74 -6.59 3.78
N GLU A 32 1.50 -7.65 4.07
CA GLU A 32 2.55 -8.14 3.16
C GLU A 32 1.92 -8.66 1.86
N ASP A 33 0.83 -9.43 1.94
CA ASP A 33 0.08 -9.93 0.78
C ASP A 33 -0.55 -8.80 -0.07
N ALA A 34 -0.84 -7.65 0.55
CA ALA A 34 -1.38 -6.47 -0.14
C ALA A 34 -0.32 -5.67 -0.93
N VAL A 35 0.97 -5.97 -0.76
CA VAL A 35 2.04 -5.35 -1.55
C VAL A 35 2.16 -6.06 -2.90
N CYS A 36 2.37 -5.29 -3.96
CA CYS A 36 2.48 -5.81 -5.31
C CYS A 36 3.61 -5.15 -6.11
N VAL A 37 3.97 -5.83 -7.20
CA VAL A 37 4.78 -5.26 -8.27
C VAL A 37 3.84 -4.71 -9.34
N VAL A 38 4.07 -3.46 -9.72
CA VAL A 38 3.32 -2.76 -10.77
C VAL A 38 4.16 -2.75 -12.03
N ARG A 39 3.58 -3.15 -13.16
CA ARG A 39 4.21 -3.07 -14.48
C ARG A 39 3.37 -2.19 -15.39
N CYS A 40 3.99 -1.16 -15.97
CA CYS A 40 3.38 -0.25 -16.92
C CYS A 40 4.30 -0.12 -18.14
N GLY A 41 4.05 -0.93 -19.17
CA GLY A 41 4.94 -1.06 -20.33
C GLY A 41 6.35 -1.49 -19.90
N LYS A 42 7.36 -0.65 -20.16
CA LYS A 42 8.76 -0.90 -19.75
C LYS A 42 9.09 -0.42 -18.34
N LYS A 43 8.21 0.38 -17.72
CA LYS A 43 8.40 0.88 -16.35
C LYS A 43 7.84 -0.13 -15.36
N GLY A 44 8.45 -0.18 -14.18
CA GLY A 44 7.95 -0.98 -13.07
C GLY A 44 8.21 -0.30 -11.74
N GLY A 45 7.40 -0.63 -10.75
CA GLY A 45 7.51 -0.14 -9.39
C GLY A 45 6.79 -1.07 -8.43
N SER A 46 6.57 -0.60 -7.21
CA SER A 46 5.75 -1.28 -6.21
C SER A 46 4.47 -0.49 -5.97
N GLY A 47 3.48 -1.16 -5.39
CA GLY A 47 2.28 -0.52 -4.90
C GLY A 47 1.61 -1.37 -3.84
N MET A 48 0.53 -0.85 -3.27
CA MET A 48 -0.23 -1.51 -2.23
C MET A 48 -1.71 -1.50 -2.59
N LEU A 49 -2.38 -2.63 -2.40
CA LEU A 49 -3.84 -2.70 -2.50
C LEU A 49 -4.43 -2.06 -1.25
N VAL A 50 -5.21 -1.02 -1.45
CA VAL A 50 -5.82 -0.23 -0.38
C VAL A 50 -7.31 -0.06 -0.61
N GLU A 51 -8.03 0.20 0.47
CA GLU A 51 -9.39 0.72 0.41
C GLU A 51 -9.36 2.20 0.78
N PHE A 52 -9.84 3.05 -0.12
CA PHE A 52 -9.87 4.51 0.03
C PHE A 52 -11.19 5.06 -0.50
N LYS A 53 -11.92 5.80 0.35
CA LYS A 53 -13.24 6.38 0.02
C LYS A 53 -14.22 5.37 -0.60
N GLY A 54 -14.27 4.15 -0.06
CA GLY A 54 -15.14 3.07 -0.56
C GLY A 54 -14.68 2.41 -1.86
N HIS A 55 -13.50 2.79 -2.39
CA HIS A 55 -12.91 2.15 -3.56
C HIS A 55 -11.76 1.24 -3.17
N VAL A 56 -11.75 0.02 -3.70
CA VAL A 56 -10.58 -0.85 -3.69
C VAL A 56 -9.69 -0.48 -4.87
N GLY A 57 -8.45 -0.11 -4.57
CA GLY A 57 -7.52 0.36 -5.58
C GLY A 57 -6.07 0.15 -5.20
N LEU A 58 -5.21 0.37 -6.18
CA LEU A 58 -3.77 0.38 -6.03
C LEU A 58 -3.31 1.79 -5.67
N LEU A 59 -2.61 1.92 -4.55
CA LEU A 59 -1.82 3.10 -4.21
C LEU A 59 -0.36 2.85 -4.59
N THR A 60 0.23 3.73 -5.38
CA THR A 60 1.62 3.67 -5.86
C THR A 60 2.15 5.09 -6.06
N ASN A 61 3.35 5.24 -6.60
CA ASN A 61 3.94 6.54 -6.90
C ASN A 61 3.44 7.09 -8.26
N ASN A 62 3.36 8.41 -8.38
CA ASN A 62 2.99 9.07 -9.65
C ASN A 62 3.95 8.69 -10.76
N HIS A 63 5.27 8.69 -10.52
CA HIS A 63 6.25 8.35 -11.55
C HIS A 63 6.12 6.91 -12.12
N VAL A 64 5.48 6.00 -11.37
CA VAL A 64 5.18 4.62 -11.80
C VAL A 64 3.95 4.59 -12.71
N VAL A 65 2.88 5.28 -12.30
CA VAL A 65 1.61 5.38 -13.05
C VAL A 65 1.17 6.84 -13.11
N PRO A 66 1.70 7.64 -14.05
CA PRO A 66 1.51 9.10 -14.02
C PRO A 66 0.19 9.55 -14.65
N SER A 67 -0.47 8.68 -15.41
CA SER A 67 -1.68 9.04 -16.15
C SER A 67 -2.70 7.91 -16.21
N LYS A 68 -3.97 8.27 -16.47
CA LYS A 68 -5.04 7.30 -16.76
C LYS A 68 -4.71 6.38 -17.93
N ARG A 69 -3.97 6.89 -18.93
CA ARG A 69 -3.56 6.10 -20.10
C ARG A 69 -2.57 5.01 -19.70
N ASP A 70 -1.58 5.38 -18.89
CA ASP A 70 -0.59 4.44 -18.37
C ASP A 70 -1.25 3.38 -17.49
N ALA A 71 -2.10 3.82 -16.57
CA ALA A 71 -2.92 2.96 -15.72
C ALA A 71 -3.71 1.91 -16.51
N LYS A 72 -4.31 2.29 -17.65
CA LYS A 72 -5.12 1.38 -18.47
C LYS A 72 -4.32 0.20 -19.04
N SER A 73 -3.01 0.39 -19.22
CA SER A 73 -2.09 -0.65 -19.71
C SER A 73 -1.27 -1.31 -18.59
N ALA A 74 -1.46 -0.86 -17.34
CA ALA A 74 -0.70 -1.35 -16.21
C ALA A 74 -1.35 -2.61 -15.61
N THR A 75 -0.52 -3.44 -14.98
CA THR A 75 -0.95 -4.64 -14.26
C THR A 75 -0.24 -4.68 -12.91
N ALA A 76 -1.01 -4.98 -11.85
CA ALA A 76 -0.49 -5.22 -10.51
C ALA A 76 -0.37 -6.73 -10.26
N THR A 77 0.77 -7.16 -9.73
CA THR A 77 1.03 -8.58 -9.43
C THR A 77 1.38 -8.74 -7.96
N PHE A 78 0.54 -9.49 -7.25
CA PHE A 78 0.61 -9.77 -5.82
C PHE A 78 1.26 -11.13 -5.61
N HIS A 79 2.12 -11.23 -4.61
CA HIS A 79 2.73 -12.49 -4.18
C HIS A 79 2.13 -12.88 -2.84
N THR A 80 1.23 -13.86 -2.88
CA THR A 80 0.49 -14.36 -1.72
C THR A 80 1.08 -15.69 -1.26
N ALA A 81 1.08 -15.93 0.05
CA ALA A 81 1.51 -17.22 0.60
C ALA A 81 0.63 -18.39 0.14
N LEU A 82 -0.67 -18.14 -0.09
CA LEU A 82 -1.66 -19.18 -0.37
C LEU A 82 -1.79 -19.53 -1.86
N LYS A 83 -1.70 -18.53 -2.75
CA LYS A 83 -1.98 -18.70 -4.19
C LYS A 83 -0.74 -18.47 -5.06
N GLY A 84 0.41 -18.17 -4.47
CA GLY A 84 1.58 -17.74 -5.21
C GLY A 84 1.31 -16.37 -5.85
N SER A 85 1.42 -16.26 -7.17
CA SER A 85 1.30 -14.99 -7.88
C SER A 85 -0.12 -14.77 -8.41
N VAL A 86 -0.74 -13.64 -8.06
CA VAL A 86 -2.05 -13.21 -8.58
C VAL A 86 -1.89 -11.86 -9.27
N SER A 87 -2.35 -11.74 -10.52
CA SER A 87 -2.33 -10.48 -11.26
C SER A 87 -3.72 -9.89 -11.40
N ALA A 88 -3.81 -8.57 -11.30
CA ALA A 88 -5.04 -7.81 -11.47
C ALA A 88 -4.80 -6.61 -12.40
N PRO A 89 -5.66 -6.40 -13.43
CA PRO A 89 -5.66 -5.18 -14.20
C PRO A 89 -6.10 -3.98 -13.35
N LEU A 90 -5.65 -2.78 -13.74
CA LEU A 90 -6.15 -1.52 -13.18
C LEU A 90 -7.34 -1.00 -13.99
N CYS A 91 -8.27 -0.35 -13.31
CA CYS A 91 -9.52 0.17 -13.86
C CYS A 91 -9.61 1.70 -13.68
N PRO A 92 -8.77 2.51 -14.37
CA PRO A 92 -8.74 3.97 -14.17
C PRO A 92 -10.02 4.70 -14.60
N SER A 93 -10.97 4.02 -15.26
CA SER A 93 -12.32 4.52 -15.53
C SER A 93 -13.15 4.65 -14.26
N ASP A 94 -12.91 3.79 -13.28
CA ASP A 94 -13.76 3.65 -12.10
C ASP A 94 -13.28 4.61 -11.00
N ALA A 95 -11.98 4.66 -10.77
CA ALA A 95 -11.35 5.72 -9.98
C ALA A 95 -9.88 5.92 -10.39
N PHE A 96 -9.45 7.18 -10.48
CA PHE A 96 -8.06 7.56 -10.66
C PHE A 96 -7.82 8.93 -10.04
N CYS A 97 -6.85 9.01 -9.13
CA CYS A 97 -6.36 10.24 -8.54
C CYS A 97 -4.83 10.18 -8.53
N SER A 98 -4.16 11.27 -8.83
CA SER A 98 -2.71 11.32 -8.82
C SER A 98 -2.26 12.72 -8.43
N SER A 99 -1.16 12.81 -7.68
CA SER A 99 -0.53 14.09 -7.42
C SER A 99 0.06 14.68 -8.71
N PRO A 100 0.21 16.01 -8.78
CA PRO A 100 1.11 16.63 -9.74
C PRO A 100 2.55 16.06 -9.62
N PRO A 101 3.35 16.11 -10.72
CA PRO A 101 4.70 15.53 -10.74
C PRO A 101 5.68 16.14 -9.72
N ASP A 102 5.48 17.41 -9.37
CA ASP A 102 6.39 18.17 -8.50
C ASP A 102 5.91 18.22 -7.04
N GLU A 103 4.98 17.34 -6.67
CA GLU A 103 4.37 17.28 -5.32
C GLU A 103 4.63 15.92 -4.63
N LEU A 104 3.60 15.33 -4.02
CA LEU A 104 3.67 14.18 -3.10
C LEU A 104 3.99 12.83 -3.77
N ASP A 105 4.16 12.81 -5.09
CA ASP A 105 4.45 11.63 -5.93
C ASP A 105 3.57 10.40 -5.61
N TYR A 106 2.24 10.55 -5.64
CA TYR A 106 1.31 9.43 -5.47
C TYR A 106 0.34 9.26 -6.64
N SER A 107 -0.13 8.03 -6.83
CA SER A 107 -1.22 7.66 -7.71
C SER A 107 -2.09 6.61 -7.03
N PHE A 108 -3.38 6.88 -6.96
CA PHE A 108 -4.44 5.92 -6.61
C PHE A 108 -5.21 5.55 -7.87
N VAL A 109 -5.36 4.25 -8.14
CA VAL A 109 -6.10 3.74 -9.29
C VAL A 109 -6.98 2.59 -8.84
N ALA A 110 -8.27 2.59 -9.19
CA ALA A 110 -9.13 1.43 -8.93
C ALA A 110 -8.55 0.16 -9.54
N CYS A 111 -8.76 -0.97 -8.86
CA CYS A 111 -8.21 -2.26 -9.26
C CYS A 111 -9.28 -3.33 -9.13
N SER A 112 -9.35 -4.26 -10.08
CA SER A 112 -10.21 -5.45 -9.92
C SER A 112 -9.66 -6.27 -8.74
N GLY A 113 -10.37 -6.29 -7.62
CA GLY A 113 -9.92 -6.92 -6.37
C GLY A 113 -9.28 -8.30 -6.59
N PRO A 114 -7.96 -8.47 -6.40
CA PRO A 114 -7.28 -9.72 -6.66
C PRO A 114 -7.75 -10.80 -5.66
N SER A 115 -8.09 -11.98 -6.17
CA SER A 115 -8.70 -13.02 -5.34
C SER A 115 -7.75 -13.49 -4.23
N GLY A 116 -8.17 -13.39 -2.98
CA GLY A 116 -7.37 -13.83 -1.83
C GLY A 116 -6.33 -12.81 -1.34
N VAL A 117 -6.40 -11.56 -1.80
CA VAL A 117 -5.65 -10.43 -1.23
C VAL A 117 -6.66 -9.49 -0.59
N ALA A 118 -6.47 -9.17 0.69
CA ALA A 118 -7.32 -8.21 1.37
C ALA A 118 -6.75 -6.78 1.20
N PRO A 119 -7.56 -5.78 0.85
CA PRO A 119 -7.10 -4.40 0.80
C PRO A 119 -6.76 -3.87 2.20
N VAL A 120 -5.75 -3.01 2.28
CA VAL A 120 -5.42 -2.29 3.52
C VAL A 120 -6.32 -1.05 3.64
N PRO A 121 -7.15 -0.93 4.69
CA PRO A 121 -8.00 0.25 4.86
C PRO A 121 -7.14 1.47 5.20
N LEU A 122 -7.23 2.52 4.40
CA LEU A 122 -6.63 3.81 4.73
C LEU A 122 -7.60 4.57 5.63
N ALA A 123 -7.45 4.40 6.94
CA ALA A 123 -8.23 5.13 7.92
C ALA A 123 -7.91 6.62 7.83
N MET A 124 -8.92 7.44 7.47
CA MET A 124 -8.88 8.84 7.83
C MET A 124 -9.17 8.91 9.33
N ARG A 125 -8.15 9.14 10.16
CA ARG A 125 -8.41 9.61 11.51
C ARG A 125 -9.15 10.93 11.36
N ARG A 126 -10.35 11.03 11.95
CA ARG A 126 -11.06 12.30 12.04
C ARG A 126 -10.14 13.29 12.75
N ALA A 127 -10.03 14.50 12.21
CA ALA A 127 -9.23 15.57 12.82
C ALA A 127 -9.83 16.05 14.16
N ASP A 128 -10.97 15.49 14.57
CA ASP A 128 -11.81 15.98 15.68
C ASP A 128 -11.77 15.05 16.91
N ASP A 129 -10.88 14.05 16.93
CA ASP A 129 -10.76 13.08 18.03
C ASP A 129 -9.91 13.65 19.19
N GLU A 130 -10.41 14.72 19.83
CA GLU A 130 -10.00 15.15 21.18
C GLU A 130 -10.80 14.43 22.29
N GLY A 131 -11.35 13.24 22.02
CA GLY A 131 -12.25 12.53 22.93
C GLY A 131 -11.65 11.24 23.49
N ASP A 132 -11.10 11.31 24.69
CA ASP A 132 -10.92 10.15 25.58
C ASP A 132 -12.25 9.38 25.71
N GLY A 133 -12.34 8.16 25.13
CA GLY A 133 -13.40 7.22 25.50
C GLY A 133 -13.91 6.27 24.42
N GLY A 134 -13.28 5.09 24.32
CA GLY A 134 -14.01 3.84 24.09
C GLY A 134 -13.63 3.01 22.85
N PRO A 135 -13.41 1.68 22.98
CA PRO A 135 -13.20 0.80 21.84
C PRO A 135 -14.54 0.51 21.16
N GLY A 136 -14.90 1.32 20.17
CA GLY A 136 -15.98 1.03 19.23
C GLY A 136 -15.41 0.44 17.95
N ASP A 137 -15.58 -0.86 17.73
CA ASP A 137 -15.32 -1.59 16.46
C ASP A 137 -16.29 -1.17 15.34
N GLY A 138 -16.43 0.14 15.10
CA GLY A 138 -17.31 0.70 14.08
C GLY A 138 -16.49 1.43 13.02
N LEU A 139 -16.14 0.73 11.94
CA LEU A 139 -15.59 1.36 10.74
C LEU A 139 -16.69 2.21 10.09
N VAL A 140 -16.74 3.51 10.38
CA VAL A 140 -17.73 4.42 9.82
C VAL A 140 -17.21 4.97 8.48
N CYS A 141 -17.77 4.49 7.37
CA CYS A 141 -17.53 5.06 6.05
C CYS A 141 -18.08 6.50 6.02
N VAL A 142 -17.19 7.49 5.95
CA VAL A 142 -17.59 8.91 5.87
C VAL A 142 -17.81 9.24 4.39
N GLU A 143 -19.07 9.42 4.00
CA GLU A 143 -19.41 9.93 2.67
C GLU A 143 -18.98 11.41 2.56
N ASP A 144 -18.15 11.67 1.54
CA ASP A 144 -17.89 12.96 0.88
C ASP A 144 -17.63 14.21 1.75
N MET A 145 -16.39 14.35 2.22
CA MET A 145 -15.83 15.66 2.60
C MET A 145 -15.07 16.27 1.42
N ALA A 146 -15.72 17.21 0.74
CA ALA A 146 -15.04 18.17 -0.12
C ALA A 146 -14.30 19.19 0.77
N VAL A 147 -12.97 19.26 0.67
CA VAL A 147 -12.16 20.29 1.34
C VAL A 147 -12.60 21.65 0.81
N ARG A 148 -13.06 22.53 1.70
CA ARG A 148 -13.52 23.88 1.35
C ARG A 148 -12.42 24.90 1.65
N ALA A 149 -12.45 26.02 0.92
CA ALA A 149 -11.60 27.16 1.25
C ALA A 149 -11.91 27.64 2.68
N GLY A 150 -10.96 27.48 3.60
CA GLY A 150 -11.12 27.75 5.03
C GLY A 150 -10.71 26.61 5.95
N ASP A 151 -10.58 25.39 5.41
CA ASP A 151 -10.14 24.24 6.20
C ASP A 151 -8.63 24.32 6.49
N SER A 152 -8.25 24.19 7.77
CA SER A 152 -6.85 24.25 8.20
C SER A 152 -6.17 22.90 8.09
N VAL A 153 -5.12 22.81 7.27
CA VAL A 153 -4.25 21.63 7.17
C VAL A 153 -3.02 21.86 8.04
N THR A 154 -2.80 21.01 9.04
CA THR A 154 -1.59 21.04 9.87
C THR A 154 -0.55 20.09 9.30
N ILE A 155 0.53 20.64 8.74
CA ILE A 155 1.68 19.86 8.28
C ILE A 155 2.62 19.66 9.48
N VAL A 156 2.77 18.43 9.94
CA VAL A 156 3.73 18.08 10.99
C VAL A 156 5.11 17.93 10.34
N GLN A 157 5.97 18.92 10.51
CA GLN A 157 7.39 18.81 10.16
C GLN A 157 8.12 18.12 11.32
N HIS A 158 8.74 16.98 11.04
CA HIS A 158 9.71 16.40 11.96
C HIS A 158 11.02 17.19 11.86
N PRO A 159 11.65 17.56 13.00
CA PRO A 159 12.96 18.18 12.95
C PRO A 159 13.93 17.19 12.32
N GLU A 160 14.55 17.59 11.22
CA GLU A 160 15.62 16.82 10.62
C GLU A 160 16.70 16.61 11.68
N GLY A 161 17.08 15.34 11.87
CA GLY A 161 18.10 14.95 12.82
C GLY A 161 19.37 15.72 12.54
N SER A 162 19.80 16.49 13.55
CA SER A 162 21.10 17.14 13.58
C SER A 162 22.22 16.11 13.62
N GLU A 163 22.99 16.10 12.53
CA GLU A 163 24.39 15.68 12.32
C GLU A 163 24.83 14.24 12.68
#